data_AF-A0A948HRL4-F1
#
_entry.id   AF-A0A948HRL4-F1
#
_cell.length_a   1.000
_cell.length_b   1.000
_cell.length_c   1.000
_cell.angle_alpha   90.00
_cell.angle_beta   90.00
_cell.angle_gamma   90.00
#
_symmetry.space_group_name_H-M   'P 1'
#
loop_
_entity.id
_entity.type
_entity.pdbx_description
1 polymer ?
#
loop_
_entity_poly.entity_id
_entity_poly.type
_entity_poly.pdbx_seq_one_letter_code
_entity_poly.pdbx_strand_id
1 'polypeptide(L)'
;MEQVIHNRTSGNAWVSLPTPLPAVDGYVAVPDCSRLGKLVYLRYSGPWETFLVADCAMPKGTDGAYEWMTENGIGVEVDYETAVRWGIVGRGARVEIGRITDTFPLFYPAGNGGENNASD
;
A
#
# COMPACT_ATOMS: atom_id res chain seq x y z
N MET A 1 -8.09 -6.30 -2.62
CA MET A 1 -6.69 -5.84 -2.86
C MET A 1 -6.11 -6.37 -4.16
N GLU A 2 -6.29 -7.65 -4.51
CA GLU A 2 -5.79 -8.25 -5.76
C GLU A 2 -6.10 -7.44 -7.03
N GLN A 3 -7.36 -7.03 -7.22
CA GLN A 3 -7.75 -6.26 -8.40
C GLN A 3 -7.02 -4.90 -8.48
N VAL A 4 -6.77 -4.25 -7.34
CA VAL A 4 -6.01 -2.99 -7.28
C VAL A 4 -4.57 -3.22 -7.71
N ILE A 5 -3.94 -4.28 -7.18
CA ILE A 5 -2.57 -4.66 -7.56
C ILE A 5 -2.50 -4.96 -9.06
N HIS A 6 -3.46 -5.69 -9.61
CA HIS A 6 -3.54 -5.96 -11.04
C HIS A 6 -3.64 -4.67 -11.87
N ASN A 7 -4.52 -3.74 -11.48
CA ASN A 7 -4.68 -2.46 -12.18
C ASN A 7 -3.39 -1.63 -12.16
N ARG A 8 -2.68 -1.61 -11.02
CA ARG A 8 -1.44 -0.83 -10.85
C ARG A 8 -0.20 -1.47 -11.49
N THR A 9 -0.18 -2.78 -11.66
CA THR A 9 0.93 -3.49 -12.35
C THR A 9 0.72 -3.54 -13.87
N SER A 10 -0.52 -3.38 -14.34
CA SER A 10 -0.86 -3.39 -15.78
C SER A 10 -0.78 -2.01 -16.45
N GLY A 11 -0.34 -0.97 -15.73
CA GLY A 11 -0.28 0.40 -16.24
C GLY A 11 -1.62 1.13 -16.33
N ASN A 12 -2.68 0.58 -15.75
CA ASN A 12 -4.05 1.13 -15.78
C ASN A 12 -4.34 2.07 -14.60
N ALA A 13 -3.31 2.52 -13.88
CA ALA A 13 -3.44 3.38 -12.71
C ALA A 13 -2.54 4.61 -12.82
N TRP A 14 -2.96 5.71 -12.19
CA TRP A 14 -2.18 6.96 -12.14
C TRP A 14 -0.78 6.77 -11.54
N VAL A 15 -0.64 5.87 -10.57
CA VAL A 15 0.65 5.43 -10.01
C VAL A 15 0.77 3.93 -10.18
N SER A 16 1.84 3.51 -10.87
CA SER A 16 2.16 2.11 -11.08
C SER A 16 2.91 1.51 -9.89
N LEU A 17 2.68 0.22 -9.63
CA LEU A 17 3.47 -0.56 -8.68
C LEU A 17 4.69 -1.18 -9.38
N PRO A 18 5.77 -1.49 -8.64
CA PRO A 18 6.95 -2.13 -9.20
C PRO A 18 6.60 -3.47 -9.83
N THR A 19 7.26 -3.78 -10.96
CA THR A 19 7.11 -5.06 -11.66
C THR A 19 8.51 -5.63 -11.93
N PRO A 20 8.89 -6.79 -11.37
CA PRO A 20 8.07 -7.67 -10.52
C PRO A 20 7.77 -7.04 -9.16
N LEU A 21 6.69 -7.49 -8.51
CA LEU A 21 6.37 -7.10 -7.14
C LEU A 21 7.48 -7.59 -6.19
N PRO A 22 7.84 -6.81 -5.16
CA PRO A 22 8.81 -7.24 -4.16
C PRO A 22 8.25 -8.43 -3.35
N ALA A 23 9.16 -9.25 -2.82
CA ALA A 23 8.79 -10.27 -1.85
C ALA A 23 8.42 -9.58 -0.52
N VAL A 24 7.15 -9.66 -0.14
CA VAL A 24 6.57 -9.04 1.06
C VAL A 24 5.61 -10.02 1.74
N ASP A 25 5.30 -9.78 3.02
CA ASP A 25 4.40 -10.62 3.82
C ASP A 25 2.90 -10.34 3.54
N GLY A 26 2.62 -9.19 2.90
CA GLY A 26 1.29 -8.80 2.46
C GLY A 26 1.27 -7.41 1.84
N TYR A 27 0.06 -6.91 1.61
CA TYR A 27 -0.20 -5.61 1.00
C TYR A 27 -1.12 -4.78 1.90
N VAL A 28 -0.99 -3.46 1.79
CA VAL A 28 -1.82 -2.52 2.55
C VAL A 28 -2.38 -1.36 1.72
N ALA A 29 -3.53 -0.86 2.16
CA ALA A 29 -4.05 0.46 1.79
C ALA A 29 -3.79 1.47 2.92
N VAL A 30 -3.55 2.74 2.58
CA VAL A 30 -3.26 3.81 3.54
C VAL A 30 -4.03 5.10 3.23
N PRO A 31 -4.18 6.04 4.18
CA PRO A 31 -4.85 7.31 3.89
C PRO A 31 -4.09 8.23 2.90
N ASP A 32 -2.77 8.06 2.78
CA ASP A 32 -1.87 8.98 2.06
C ASP A 32 -1.26 8.34 0.81
N CYS A 33 -1.73 8.77 -0.36
CA CYS A 33 -1.26 8.25 -1.66
C CYS A 33 0.22 8.50 -1.96
N SER A 34 0.90 9.42 -1.26
CA SER A 34 2.35 9.61 -1.42
C SER A 34 3.19 8.41 -0.94
N ARG A 35 2.54 7.44 -0.30
CA ARG A 35 3.15 6.21 0.20
C ARG A 35 3.05 5.03 -0.76
N LEU A 36 2.30 5.16 -1.85
CA LEU A 36 2.18 4.09 -2.85
C LEU A 36 3.55 3.57 -3.29
N GLY A 37 3.70 2.25 -3.30
CA GLY A 37 4.94 1.57 -3.64
C GLY A 37 6.00 1.51 -2.52
N LYS A 38 5.84 2.26 -1.42
CA LYS A 38 6.75 2.15 -0.28
C LYS A 38 6.48 0.87 0.50
N LEU A 39 7.51 0.38 1.20
CA LEU A 39 7.36 -0.69 2.18
C LEU A 39 7.08 -0.10 3.56
N VAL A 40 6.19 -0.74 4.30
CA VAL A 40 5.89 -0.43 5.71
C VAL A 40 6.05 -1.69 6.53
N TYR A 41 6.68 -1.55 7.70
CA TYR A 41 6.77 -2.64 8.67
C TYR A 41 5.61 -2.54 9.64
N LEU A 42 4.85 -3.63 9.81
CA LEU A 42 3.77 -3.72 10.78
C LEU A 42 4.03 -4.86 11.75
N ARG A 43 3.53 -4.71 12.97
CA ARG A 43 3.50 -5.78 13.97
C ARG A 43 2.15 -5.79 14.67
N TYR A 44 1.35 -6.82 14.40
CA TYR A 44 0.10 -7.07 15.13
C TYR A 44 0.36 -7.86 16.42
N SER A 45 1.00 -9.02 16.29
CA SER A 45 1.52 -9.81 17.40
C SER A 45 2.69 -10.65 16.89
N GLY A 46 3.76 -10.78 17.68
CA GLY A 46 4.93 -11.56 17.26
C GLY A 46 5.96 -10.74 16.44
N PRO A 47 6.51 -11.27 15.34
CA PRO A 47 7.58 -10.61 14.59
C PRO A 47 7.10 -9.39 13.81
N TRP A 48 8.04 -8.57 13.36
CA TRP A 48 7.78 -7.56 12.35
C TRP A 48 7.57 -8.22 11.00
N GLU A 49 6.57 -7.73 10.27
CA GLU A 49 6.22 -8.16 8.92
C GLU A 49 6.32 -6.96 7.97
N THR A 50 6.67 -7.21 6.71
CA THR A 50 6.88 -6.20 5.67
C THR A 50 5.72 -6.18 4.71
N PHE A 51 5.15 -4.99 4.47
CA PHE A 51 4.01 -4.81 3.58
C PHE A 51 4.32 -3.81 2.47
N LEU A 52 3.86 -4.09 1.25
CA LEU A 52 3.83 -3.10 0.18
C LEU A 52 2.57 -2.25 0.29
N VAL A 53 2.73 -0.92 0.25
CA VAL A 53 1.59 -0.01 0.11
C VAL A 53 1.07 -0.09 -1.32
N ALA A 54 0.02 -0.89 -1.51
CA ALA A 54 -0.57 -1.19 -2.80
C ALA A 54 -1.75 -0.28 -3.14
N ASP A 55 -2.34 0.37 -2.14
CA ASP A 55 -3.46 1.27 -2.37
C ASP A 55 -3.47 2.48 -1.43
N CYS A 56 -4.32 3.45 -1.72
CA CYS A 56 -4.57 4.57 -0.86
C CYS A 56 -6.02 5.06 -0.95
N ALA A 57 -6.47 5.74 0.08
CA ALA A 57 -7.72 6.49 0.03
C ALA A 57 -7.61 7.66 -0.95
N MET A 58 -8.66 7.88 -1.73
CA MET A 58 -8.75 9.06 -2.59
C MET A 58 -8.75 10.34 -1.75
N PRO A 59 -8.37 11.50 -2.34
CA PRO A 59 -8.40 12.76 -1.61
C PRO A 59 -9.74 13.03 -0.94
N LYS A 60 -9.69 13.73 0.19
CA LYS A 60 -10.86 14.18 0.96
C LYS A 60 -11.97 14.69 0.03
N GLY A 61 -13.19 14.18 0.23
CA GLY A 61 -14.38 14.54 -0.52
C GLY A 61 -14.58 13.81 -1.85
N THR A 62 -13.71 12.85 -2.20
CA THR A 62 -13.85 12.08 -3.46
C THR A 62 -14.84 10.93 -3.32
N ASP A 63 -14.60 10.01 -2.39
CA ASP A 63 -15.37 8.77 -2.22
C ASP A 63 -15.67 8.42 -0.75
N GLY A 64 -15.24 9.25 0.19
CA GLY A 64 -15.44 9.06 1.64
C GLY A 64 -14.44 8.10 2.30
N ALA A 65 -13.54 7.44 1.54
CA ALA A 65 -12.61 6.49 2.11
C ALA A 65 -11.60 7.16 3.06
N TYR A 66 -11.10 8.35 2.69
CA TYR A 66 -10.16 9.10 3.52
C TYR A 66 -10.80 9.53 4.84
N GLU A 67 -12.02 10.04 4.80
CA GLU A 67 -12.79 10.43 5.98
C GLU A 67 -13.03 9.23 6.88
N TRP A 68 -13.51 8.11 6.32
CA TRP A 68 -13.75 6.91 7.11
C TRP A 68 -12.46 6.41 7.78
N MET A 69 -11.33 6.35 7.06
CA MET A 69 -10.06 5.93 7.66
C MET A 69 -9.61 6.89 8.77
N THR A 70 -9.68 8.20 8.54
CA THR A 70 -9.18 9.19 9.51
C THR A 70 -10.07 9.32 10.74
N GLU A 71 -11.39 9.33 10.59
CA GLU A 71 -12.35 9.41 11.70
C GLU A 71 -12.32 8.18 12.61
N ASN A 72 -12.01 7.01 12.05
CA ASN A 72 -11.89 5.75 12.80
C ASN A 72 -10.46 5.45 13.27
N GLY A 73 -9.49 6.34 13.00
CA GLY A 73 -8.09 6.15 13.39
C GLY A 73 -7.40 4.98 12.68
N ILE A 74 -7.83 4.65 11.47
CA ILE A 74 -7.32 3.55 10.65
C ILE A 74 -6.10 4.04 9.88
N GLY A 75 -4.91 3.66 10.37
CA GLY A 75 -3.64 4.00 9.70
C GLY A 75 -3.33 3.14 8.49
N VAL A 76 -3.82 1.89 8.48
CA VAL A 76 -3.61 0.91 7.41
C VAL A 76 -4.81 -0.04 7.32
N GLU A 77 -5.16 -0.47 6.11
CA GLU A 77 -5.98 -1.66 5.87
C GLU A 77 -5.09 -2.76 5.29
N VAL A 78 -5.16 -3.96 5.85
CA VAL A 78 -4.39 -5.11 5.34
C VAL A 78 -5.21 -5.90 4.32
N ASP A 79 -4.55 -6.63 3.43
CA ASP A 79 -5.23 -7.61 2.58
C ASP A 79 -5.97 -8.70 3.37
N TYR A 80 -6.84 -9.40 2.67
CA TYR A 80 -7.69 -10.43 3.27
C TYR A 80 -6.87 -11.58 3.87
N GLU A 81 -5.79 -12.00 3.21
CA GLU A 81 -4.93 -13.10 3.64
C GLU A 81 -4.24 -12.79 4.97
N THR A 82 -3.74 -11.55 5.11
CA THR A 82 -3.19 -11.02 6.37
C THR A 82 -4.27 -10.95 7.44
N ALA A 83 -5.46 -10.43 7.13
CA ALA A 83 -6.56 -10.36 8.09
C ALA A 83 -6.99 -11.75 8.60
N VAL A 84 -7.01 -12.76 7.73
CA VAL A 84 -7.26 -14.17 8.09
C VAL A 84 -6.14 -14.69 8.99
N ARG A 85 -4.88 -14.50 8.60
CA ARG A 85 -3.71 -14.97 9.35
C ARG A 85 -3.60 -14.35 10.75
N TRP A 86 -3.97 -13.08 10.88
CA TRP A 86 -4.05 -12.36 12.16
C TRP A 86 -5.35 -12.65 12.94
N GLY A 87 -6.36 -13.27 12.32
CA GLY A 87 -7.65 -13.55 12.97
C GLY A 87 -8.46 -12.28 13.25
N ILE A 88 -8.38 -11.28 12.38
CA ILE A 88 -9.05 -9.97 12.53
C ILE A 88 -10.00 -9.61 11.38
N VAL A 89 -10.42 -10.58 10.58
CA VAL A 89 -11.39 -10.37 9.50
C VAL A 89 -12.63 -9.61 10.01
N GLY A 90 -12.96 -8.50 9.34
CA GLY A 90 -14.12 -7.67 9.66
C GLY A 90 -14.00 -6.79 10.90
N ARG A 91 -12.81 -6.64 11.50
CA ARG A 91 -12.60 -5.78 12.67
C ARG A 91 -11.25 -5.07 12.65
N GLY A 92 -11.20 -3.89 13.27
CA GLY A 92 -9.96 -3.16 13.52
C GLY A 92 -9.11 -3.84 14.59
N ALA A 93 -7.80 -3.66 14.47
CA ALA A 93 -6.81 -4.18 15.42
C ALA A 93 -5.72 -3.13 15.66
N ARG A 94 -5.20 -3.09 16.88
CA ARG A 94 -4.02 -2.27 17.17
C ARG A 94 -2.79 -2.96 16.61
N VAL A 95 -2.03 -2.22 15.82
CA VAL A 95 -0.72 -2.65 15.29
C VAL A 95 0.31 -1.61 15.66
N GLU A 96 1.56 -2.04 15.77
CA GLU A 96 2.68 -1.12 15.75
C GLU A 96 3.09 -0.87 14.30
N ILE A 97 3.33 0.40 13.98
CA ILE A 97 3.80 0.83 12.67
C ILE A 97 5.26 1.22 12.81
N GLY A 98 6.11 0.48 12.12
CA GLY A 98 7.55 0.67 12.10
C GLY A 98 7.98 1.64 11.00
N ARG A 99 9.22 1.45 10.54
CA ARG A 99 9.82 2.26 9.48
C ARG A 99 8.97 2.20 8.21
N ILE A 100 8.90 3.33 7.49
CA ILE A 100 8.45 3.38 6.10
C ILE A 100 9.70 3.61 5.25
N THR A 101 9.89 2.83 4.18
CA THR A 101 11.06 3.00 3.32
C THR A 101 10.87 4.19 2.39
N ASP A 102 11.87 5.08 2.33
CA ASP A 102 11.85 6.24 1.43
C ASP A 102 12.17 5.88 -0.04
N THR A 103 12.65 4.65 -0.26
CA THR A 103 13.06 4.13 -1.57
C THR A 103 12.59 2.70 -1.72
N PHE A 104 12.07 2.35 -2.91
CA PHE A 104 12.01 0.96 -3.34
C PHE A 104 13.38 0.30 -3.12
N PRO A 105 13.50 -0.90 -2.53
CA PRO A 105 14.78 -1.59 -2.51
C PRO A 105 15.24 -1.79 -3.96
N LEU A 106 16.28 -1.06 -4.37
CA LEU A 106 16.80 -0.90 -5.73
C LEU A 106 17.41 -2.19 -6.35
N PHE A 107 17.08 -3.38 -5.85
CA PHE A 107 17.55 -4.62 -6.43
C PHE A 107 16.54 -5.18 -7.43
N TYR A 108 16.33 -4.48 -8.55
CA TYR A 108 16.00 -5.00 -9.90
C TYR A 108 16.05 -3.81 -10.87
N PRO A 109 16.79 -3.88 -12.01
CA PRO A 109 16.97 -2.75 -12.90
C PRO A 109 15.64 -2.36 -13.56
N ALA A 110 15.23 -1.11 -13.37
CA ALA A 110 14.10 -0.52 -14.07
C ALA A 110 14.35 -0.57 -15.58
N GLY A 111 13.47 -1.26 -16.31
CA GLY A 111 13.36 -1.07 -17.75
C GLY A 111 12.92 0.37 -18.04
N ASN A 112 13.62 1.02 -18.95
CA ASN A 112 13.37 2.39 -19.40
C ASN A 112 11.87 2.66 -19.69
N GLY A 113 11.27 3.55 -18.92
CA GLY A 113 9.97 4.16 -19.19
C GLY A 113 10.10 5.66 -19.03
N GLY A 114 10.13 6.38 -20.16
CA GLY A 114 10.58 7.77 -20.24
C GLY A 114 9.70 8.78 -19.52
N GLU A 115 10.36 9.79 -18.94
CA GLU A 115 9.81 11.11 -18.69
C GLU A 115 9.29 11.72 -20.00
N ASN A 116 7.99 11.97 -20.09
CA ASN A 116 7.43 12.95 -21.00
C ASN A 116 6.84 14.09 -20.18
N ASN A 117 7.66 15.13 -19.98
CA ASN A 117 7.23 16.47 -19.64
C ASN A 117 6.25 16.97 -20.70
N ALA A 118 4.98 17.14 -20.33
CA ALA A 118 4.04 17.98 -21.07
C ALA A 118 3.77 19.22 -20.20
N SER A 119 4.49 20.29 -20.51
CA SER A 119 4.11 21.65 -20.17
C SER A 119 3.54 22.25 -21.45
N ASP A 120 2.27 22.64 -21.42
CA ASP A 120 1.67 23.65 -22.29
C ASP A 120 0.70 24.48 -21.42
#